data_AF-A0A914P600-F1
#
_entry.id   AF-A0A914P600-F1
#
_cell.length_a   1.000
_cell.length_b   1.000
_cell.length_c   1.000
_cell.angle_alpha   90.00
_cell.angle_beta   90.00
_cell.angle_gamma   90.00
#
_symmetry.space_group_name_H-M   'P 1'
#
loop_
_entity.id
_entity.type
_entity.pdbx_description
1 polymer ?
#
loop_
_entity_poly.entity_id
_entity_poly.type
_entity_poly.pdbx_seq_one_letter_code
_entity_poly.pdbx_strand_id
1 'polypeptide(L)'
;MDKISKFEQVMDHVYGKYSTSWKPKPFKKSQPRYLWTDAFGVCNYLTLFKETKNQNFLKQASILIDEVHNILGKSRDGSKRLSNSTDEHPLNGGLRIGKPENEGAGMSADGQYFHYITKWMFALNRMTLISKEIKYNKWGIELVQAIHWKFCSANKQRMFWKMSIDLSKPLVNSEGGLDTYDGLTMYLILQNTQKVFDNFEGMKEEEKKEWEEKV
;
A
#
# COMPACT_ATOMS: atom_id res chain seq x y z
N MET A 1 11.62 30.19 -9.35
CA MET A 1 11.61 28.72 -9.27
C MET A 1 10.23 28.23 -9.67
N ASP A 2 10.14 27.47 -10.76
CA ASP A 2 8.88 26.92 -11.25
C ASP A 2 8.31 25.85 -10.29
N LYS A 3 7.08 25.40 -10.55
CA LYS A 3 6.39 24.44 -9.68
C LYS A 3 7.08 23.08 -9.65
N ILE A 4 7.59 22.59 -10.78
CA ILE A 4 8.26 21.28 -10.89
C ILE A 4 9.53 21.29 -10.03
N SER A 5 10.37 22.32 -10.19
CA SER A 5 11.59 22.50 -9.40
C SER A 5 11.31 22.52 -7.88
N LYS A 6 10.20 23.13 -7.44
CA LYS A 6 9.80 23.11 -6.02
C LYS A 6 9.41 21.71 -5.55
N PHE A 7 8.67 20.94 -6.36
CA PHE A 7 8.30 19.56 -6.03
C PHE A 7 9.53 18.64 -5.99
N GLU A 8 10.48 18.81 -6.91
CA GLU A 8 11.75 18.06 -6.88
C GLU A 8 12.51 18.33 -5.58
N GLN A 9 12.61 19.59 -5.13
CA GLN A 9 13.25 19.92 -3.86
C GLN A 9 12.55 19.28 -2.65
N VAL A 10 11.22 19.21 -2.65
CA VAL A 10 10.48 18.52 -1.59
C VAL A 10 10.80 17.02 -1.61
N MET A 11 10.80 16.39 -2.80
CA MET A 11 11.11 14.97 -2.93
C MET A 11 12.56 14.66 -2.52
N ASP A 12 13.52 15.51 -2.92
CA ASP A 12 14.93 15.41 -2.53
C ASP A 12 15.12 15.60 -1.02
N HIS A 13 14.36 16.49 -0.39
CA HIS A 13 14.41 16.69 1.06
C HIS A 13 13.90 15.46 1.82
N VAL A 14 12.79 14.87 1.37
CA VAL A 14 12.13 13.74 2.04
C VAL A 14 12.89 12.44 1.80
N TYR A 15 13.24 12.15 0.54
CA TYR A 15 13.80 10.85 0.13
C TYR A 15 15.27 10.90 -0.28
N GLY A 16 15.88 12.08 -0.33
CA GLY A 16 17.27 12.25 -0.76
C GLY A 16 17.39 12.47 -2.27
N LYS A 17 18.40 13.26 -2.65
CA LYS A 17 18.71 13.58 -4.04
C LYS A 17 19.10 12.33 -4.83
N TYR A 18 18.63 12.22 -6.07
CA TYR A 18 18.93 11.10 -6.95
C TYR A 18 20.44 10.86 -7.14
N SER A 19 20.80 9.58 -7.22
CA SER A 19 22.13 9.06 -7.57
C SER A 19 21.99 7.73 -8.30
N THR A 20 23.06 7.22 -8.90
CA THR A 20 23.03 5.94 -9.63
C THR A 20 22.70 4.74 -8.73
N SER A 21 23.16 4.80 -7.48
CA SER A 21 22.89 3.83 -6.40
C SER A 21 21.83 4.33 -5.42
N TRP A 22 20.88 5.13 -5.90
CA TRP A 22 19.91 5.80 -5.03
C TRP A 22 19.08 4.81 -4.21
N LYS A 23 18.91 5.15 -2.94
CA LYS A 23 17.92 4.58 -2.04
C LYS A 23 17.22 5.71 -1.30
N PRO A 24 15.93 5.57 -0.97
CA PRO A 24 15.24 6.55 -0.18
C PRO A 24 15.90 6.71 1.18
N LYS A 25 16.19 7.95 1.56
CA LYS A 25 16.54 8.32 2.93
C LYS A 25 15.46 7.79 3.90
N PRO A 26 15.82 7.30 5.09
CA PRO A 26 14.82 6.91 6.08
C PRO A 26 13.94 8.10 6.49
N PHE A 27 12.65 7.86 6.69
CA PHE A 27 11.69 8.88 7.10
C PHE A 27 12.14 9.56 8.42
N LYS A 28 12.54 8.75 9.42
CA LYS A 28 13.23 9.18 10.66
C LYS A 28 14.15 8.07 11.16
N LYS A 29 15.07 8.39 12.09
CA LYS A 29 16.05 7.42 12.65
C LYS A 29 15.39 6.16 13.24
N SER A 30 14.27 6.29 13.94
CA SER A 30 13.51 5.18 14.55
C SER A 30 12.34 4.69 13.69
N GLN A 31 12.12 5.29 12.52
CA GLN A 31 10.99 5.02 11.64
C GLN A 31 11.52 5.08 10.21
N PRO A 32 12.10 3.99 9.69
CA PRO A 32 12.73 4.01 8.38
C PRO A 32 11.76 4.36 7.26
N ARG A 33 10.50 3.92 7.36
CA ARG A 33 9.43 4.14 6.39
C ARG A 33 8.10 4.46 7.08
N TYR A 34 7.20 5.13 6.38
CA TYR A 34 5.87 5.46 6.87
C TYR A 34 4.85 5.40 5.73
N LEU A 35 3.95 4.41 5.81
CA LEU A 35 3.17 3.94 4.66
C LEU A 35 2.38 5.04 3.95
N TRP A 36 1.81 5.99 4.71
CA TRP A 36 1.05 7.11 4.13
C TRP A 36 1.95 8.03 3.31
N THR A 37 3.02 8.55 3.92
CA THR A 37 3.97 9.42 3.24
C THR A 37 4.56 8.74 2.00
N ASP A 38 4.83 7.45 2.12
CA ASP A 38 5.40 6.65 1.04
C ASP A 38 4.42 6.43 -0.12
N ALA A 39 3.13 6.20 0.15
CA ALA A 39 2.10 6.12 -0.89
C ALA A 39 2.02 7.43 -1.71
N PHE A 40 2.03 8.58 -1.04
CA PHE A 40 2.09 9.87 -1.71
C PHE A 40 3.43 10.08 -2.42
N GLY A 41 4.54 9.62 -1.85
CA GLY A 41 5.86 9.68 -2.47
C GLY A 41 5.92 8.98 -3.82
N VAL A 42 5.38 7.76 -3.90
CA VAL A 42 5.25 7.02 -5.17
C VAL A 42 4.43 7.83 -6.17
N CYS A 43 3.24 8.31 -5.79
CA CYS A 43 2.39 9.11 -6.66
C CYS A 43 3.07 10.42 -7.13
N ASN A 44 3.85 11.06 -6.26
CA ASN A 44 4.60 12.28 -6.60
C ASN A 44 5.71 11.99 -7.62
N TYR A 45 6.50 10.94 -7.43
CA TYR A 45 7.50 10.52 -8.42
C TYR A 45 6.88 10.17 -9.77
N LEU A 46 5.76 9.45 -9.74
CA LEU A 46 4.99 9.14 -10.95
C LEU A 46 4.46 10.39 -11.66
N THR A 47 4.04 11.40 -10.90
CA THR A 47 3.61 12.70 -11.45
C THR A 47 4.79 13.44 -12.05
N LEU A 48 5.93 13.55 -11.35
CA LEU A 48 7.16 14.15 -11.86
C LEU A 48 7.63 13.47 -13.15
N PHE A 49 7.56 12.13 -13.22
CA PHE A 49 7.82 11.40 -14.45
C PHE A 49 6.88 11.81 -15.58
N LYS A 50 5.57 11.92 -15.32
CA LYS A 50 4.59 12.33 -16.35
C LYS A 50 4.87 13.74 -16.88
N GLU A 51 5.20 14.68 -16.00
CA GLU A 51 5.43 16.10 -16.35
C GLU A 51 6.78 16.32 -17.04
N THR A 52 7.82 15.58 -16.67
CA THR A 52 9.20 15.82 -17.13
C THR A 52 9.72 14.79 -18.13
N LYS A 53 9.10 13.61 -18.20
CA LYS A 53 9.59 12.40 -18.90
C LYS A 53 10.95 11.88 -18.42
N ASN A 54 11.44 12.36 -17.28
CA ASN A 54 12.70 11.89 -16.71
C ASN A 54 12.52 10.51 -16.06
N GLN A 55 13.13 9.49 -16.68
CA GLN A 55 13.04 8.08 -16.26
C GLN A 55 13.56 7.84 -14.84
N ASN A 56 14.42 8.72 -14.32
CA ASN A 56 14.92 8.59 -12.94
C ASN A 56 13.78 8.62 -11.92
N PHE A 57 12.72 9.41 -12.15
CA PHE A 57 11.58 9.45 -11.23
C PHE A 57 10.78 8.14 -11.23
N LEU A 58 10.61 7.50 -12.40
CA LEU A 58 9.96 6.19 -12.46
C LEU A 58 10.80 5.12 -11.74
N LYS A 59 12.13 5.16 -11.91
CA LYS A 59 13.06 4.29 -11.17
C LYS A 59 12.98 4.52 -9.66
N GLN A 60 12.95 5.79 -9.20
CA GLN A 60 12.79 6.13 -7.78
C GLN A 60 11.46 5.61 -7.23
N ALA A 61 10.36 5.72 -7.98
CA ALA A 61 9.07 5.15 -7.58
C ALA A 61 9.13 3.64 -7.37
N SER A 62 9.75 2.89 -8.30
CA SER A 62 9.93 1.44 -8.15
C SER A 62 10.78 1.09 -6.92
N ILE A 63 11.95 1.71 -6.77
CA ILE A 63 12.84 1.46 -5.62
C ILE A 63 12.14 1.80 -4.30
N LEU A 64 11.33 2.86 -4.29
CA LEU A 64 10.55 3.27 -3.12
C LEU A 64 9.53 2.19 -2.73
N ILE A 65 8.85 1.56 -3.70
CA ILE A 65 7.94 0.44 -3.50
C ILE A 65 8.67 -0.77 -2.90
N ASP A 66 9.81 -1.16 -3.49
CA ASP A 66 10.60 -2.29 -3.02
C ASP A 66 11.06 -2.09 -1.56
N GLU A 67 11.53 -0.88 -1.24
CA GLU A 67 11.93 -0.54 0.14
C GLU A 67 10.73 -0.52 1.11
N VAL A 68 9.51 -0.15 0.68
CA VAL A 68 8.32 -0.29 1.54
C VAL A 68 8.05 -1.75 1.82
N HIS A 69 8.05 -2.59 0.79
CA HIS A 69 7.75 -4.02 0.94
C HIS A 69 8.81 -4.70 1.82
N ASN A 70 10.09 -4.33 1.64
CA ASN A 70 11.21 -4.89 2.41
C ASN A 70 11.26 -4.46 3.88
N ILE A 71 10.70 -3.29 4.22
CA ILE A 71 10.71 -2.77 5.59
C ILE A 71 9.36 -3.02 6.27
N LEU A 72 8.26 -2.56 5.66
CA LEU A 72 6.92 -2.61 6.23
C LEU A 72 6.19 -3.94 5.97
N GLY A 73 6.64 -4.71 4.98
CA GLY A 73 6.16 -6.09 4.73
C GLY A 73 6.88 -7.16 5.55
N LYS A 74 7.65 -6.74 6.56
CA LYS A 74 8.36 -7.61 7.51
C LYS A 74 7.96 -7.30 8.95
N SER A 75 8.31 -8.19 9.88
CA SER A 75 8.24 -7.95 11.33
C SER A 75 9.04 -6.70 11.74
N ARG A 76 8.77 -6.17 12.95
CA ARG A 76 9.40 -4.91 13.42
C ARG A 76 10.92 -4.98 13.53
N ASP A 77 11.45 -6.15 13.87
CA ASP A 77 12.87 -6.48 13.91
C ASP A 77 13.46 -6.77 12.51
N GLY A 78 12.63 -6.81 11.46
CA GLY A 78 13.03 -7.10 10.09
C GLY A 78 13.40 -8.55 9.82
N SER A 79 13.23 -9.45 10.80
CA SER A 79 13.73 -10.83 10.71
C SER A 79 12.95 -11.72 9.74
N LYS A 80 11.65 -11.46 9.55
CA LYS A 80 10.80 -12.28 8.68
C LYS A 80 9.74 -11.46 7.94
N ARG A 81 9.30 -11.97 6.79
CA ARG A 81 8.09 -11.50 6.09
C ARG A 81 6.85 -11.69 6.98
N LEU A 82 5.82 -10.88 6.75
CA LEU A 82 4.56 -11.01 7.50
C LEU A 82 3.78 -12.25 7.04
N SER A 83 3.32 -13.07 7.98
CA SER A 83 2.44 -14.23 7.71
C SER A 83 2.96 -15.08 6.52
N ASN A 84 2.14 -15.24 5.48
CA ASN A 84 2.44 -16.05 4.29
C ASN A 84 3.15 -15.26 3.16
N SER A 85 3.68 -14.05 3.43
CA SER A 85 4.40 -13.27 2.41
C SER A 85 5.75 -13.90 2.05
N THR A 86 6.11 -13.83 0.77
CA THR A 86 7.44 -14.19 0.24
C THR A 86 8.07 -12.97 -0.45
N ASP A 87 9.22 -13.13 -1.12
CA ASP A 87 9.80 -12.04 -1.90
C ASP A 87 9.02 -11.81 -3.21
N GLU A 88 8.43 -12.86 -3.77
CA GLU A 88 7.58 -12.82 -4.97
C GLU A 88 6.16 -12.32 -4.66
N HIS A 89 5.62 -12.69 -3.49
CA HIS A 89 4.31 -12.29 -2.99
C HIS A 89 4.43 -11.50 -1.68
N PRO A 90 4.99 -10.28 -1.73
CA PRO A 90 5.37 -9.53 -0.53
C PRO A 90 4.18 -9.08 0.32
N LEU A 91 2.95 -9.08 -0.22
CA LEU A 91 1.77 -8.49 0.42
C LEU A 91 0.73 -9.49 0.92
N ASN A 92 0.98 -10.80 0.80
CA ASN A 92 0.09 -11.86 1.30
C ASN A 92 -0.13 -11.87 2.83
N GLY A 93 0.72 -11.20 3.60
CA GLY A 93 0.58 -11.00 5.05
C GLY A 93 0.11 -9.61 5.45
N GLY A 94 -0.30 -8.78 4.50
CA GLY A 94 -0.61 -7.38 4.76
C GLY A 94 0.63 -6.49 4.77
N LEU A 95 0.50 -5.30 5.36
CA LEU A 95 1.56 -4.29 5.37
C LEU A 95 1.45 -3.39 6.60
N ARG A 96 2.56 -3.23 7.34
CA ARG A 96 2.60 -2.35 8.52
C ARG A 96 2.49 -0.89 8.14
N ILE A 97 1.97 -0.07 9.05
CA ILE A 97 1.99 1.39 8.92
C ILE A 97 3.39 1.98 9.15
N GLY A 98 4.20 1.33 9.99
CA GLY A 98 5.57 1.75 10.29
C GLY A 98 5.66 2.78 11.40
N LYS A 99 4.80 2.74 12.42
CA LYS A 99 4.90 3.67 13.56
C LYS A 99 6.03 3.25 14.53
N PRO A 100 6.63 4.19 15.28
CA PRO A 100 7.81 3.91 16.10
C PRO A 100 7.52 3.09 17.36
N GLU A 101 6.32 3.20 17.94
CA GLU A 101 5.95 2.39 19.10
C GLU A 101 5.51 0.97 18.68
N ASN A 102 5.51 0.04 19.64
CA ASN A 102 4.97 -1.30 19.42
C ASN A 102 3.49 -1.24 19.01
N GLU A 103 2.97 -2.35 18.48
CA GLU A 103 1.56 -2.42 18.13
C GLU A 103 0.66 -2.24 19.36
N GLY A 104 -0.50 -1.61 19.16
CA GLY A 104 -1.41 -1.26 20.25
C GLY A 104 -2.53 -0.33 19.80
N ALA A 105 -3.47 -0.03 20.69
CA ALA A 105 -4.63 0.80 20.35
C ALA A 105 -4.27 2.27 20.04
N GLY A 106 -3.15 2.78 20.58
CA GLY A 106 -2.75 4.18 20.45
C GLY A 106 -2.45 4.62 19.01
N MET A 107 -2.64 5.92 18.73
CA MET A 107 -2.35 6.50 17.40
C MET A 107 -0.85 6.49 17.03
N SER A 108 0.01 6.44 18.04
CA SER A 108 1.47 6.35 17.91
C SER A 108 1.98 4.91 17.76
N ALA A 109 1.11 3.91 17.98
CA ALA A 109 1.43 2.49 17.93
C ALA A 109 1.37 1.94 16.50
N ASP A 110 2.22 0.97 16.20
CA ASP A 110 2.23 0.27 14.91
C ASP A 110 1.01 -0.66 14.76
N GLY A 111 0.96 -1.36 13.63
CA GLY A 111 -0.14 -2.25 13.26
C GLY A 111 -0.40 -2.19 11.77
N GLN A 112 -1.56 -2.69 11.36
CA GLN A 112 -2.07 -2.54 10.02
C GLN A 112 -3.30 -1.63 10.03
N TYR A 113 -3.28 -0.59 9.20
CA TYR A 113 -4.31 0.45 9.16
C TYR A 113 -5.02 0.39 7.82
N PHE A 114 -6.34 0.18 7.83
CA PHE A 114 -7.07 -0.11 6.60
C PHE A 114 -6.96 1.03 5.58
N HIS A 115 -7.28 2.26 5.97
CA HIS A 115 -7.19 3.42 5.08
C HIS A 115 -5.75 3.76 4.64
N TYR A 116 -4.70 3.35 5.35
CA TYR A 116 -3.32 3.52 4.87
C TYR A 116 -3.01 2.50 3.77
N ILE A 117 -3.45 1.27 3.99
CA ILE A 117 -3.33 0.20 3.03
C ILE A 117 -4.10 0.53 1.74
N THR A 118 -5.30 1.12 1.81
CA THR A 118 -6.02 1.54 0.60
C THR A 118 -5.27 2.60 -0.21
N LYS A 119 -4.58 3.56 0.44
CA LYS A 119 -3.72 4.52 -0.26
C LYS A 119 -2.48 3.86 -0.87
N TRP A 120 -1.94 2.82 -0.24
CA TRP A 120 -0.84 2.05 -0.83
C TRP A 120 -1.29 1.27 -2.06
N MET A 121 -2.46 0.62 -2.02
CA MET A 121 -3.08 -0.03 -3.19
C MET A 121 -3.24 0.96 -4.34
N PHE A 122 -3.65 2.20 -4.04
CA PHE A 122 -3.75 3.26 -5.05
C PHE A 122 -2.38 3.55 -5.69
N ALA A 123 -1.33 3.74 -4.89
CA ALA A 123 0.02 3.99 -5.41
C ALA A 123 0.52 2.86 -6.33
N LEU A 124 0.32 1.60 -5.93
CA LEU A 124 0.66 0.42 -6.75
C LEU A 124 -0.14 0.37 -8.06
N ASN A 125 -1.42 0.68 -7.99
CA ASN A 125 -2.27 0.75 -9.17
C ASN A 125 -1.82 1.87 -10.13
N ARG A 126 -1.47 3.05 -9.62
CA ARG A 126 -0.92 4.14 -10.43
C ARG A 126 0.42 3.77 -11.06
N MET A 127 1.28 3.05 -10.33
CA MET A 127 2.53 2.50 -10.86
C MET A 127 2.25 1.57 -12.04
N THR A 128 1.26 0.67 -11.93
CA THR A 128 0.84 -0.22 -13.02
C THR A 128 0.46 0.56 -14.28
N LEU A 129 -0.39 1.57 -14.14
CA LEU A 129 -0.90 2.32 -15.29
C LEU A 129 0.20 3.10 -16.04
N ILE A 130 1.24 3.53 -15.32
CA ILE A 130 2.34 4.35 -15.86
C ILE A 130 3.47 3.49 -16.41
N SER A 131 3.93 2.50 -15.64
CA SER A 131 5.01 1.58 -16.05
C SER A 131 4.56 0.52 -17.05
N LYS A 132 3.25 0.25 -17.11
CA LYS A 132 2.64 -0.88 -17.84
C LYS A 132 3.03 -2.26 -17.29
N GLU A 133 3.54 -2.32 -16.07
CA GLU A 133 3.86 -3.58 -15.40
C GLU A 133 2.70 -4.01 -14.49
N ILE A 134 1.97 -5.06 -14.89
CA ILE A 134 0.77 -5.53 -14.17
C ILE A 134 1.06 -6.05 -12.75
N LYS A 135 2.32 -6.40 -12.45
CA LYS A 135 2.75 -6.95 -11.15
C LYS A 135 2.34 -6.06 -9.97
N TYR A 136 2.38 -4.73 -10.13
CA TYR A 136 2.03 -3.81 -9.04
C TYR A 136 0.52 -3.88 -8.72
N ASN A 137 -0.35 -4.03 -9.72
CA ASN A 137 -1.78 -4.22 -9.49
C ASN A 137 -2.06 -5.57 -8.83
N LYS A 138 -1.34 -6.63 -9.24
CA LYS A 138 -1.43 -7.96 -8.63
C LYS A 138 -1.05 -7.91 -7.14
N TRP A 139 0.02 -7.22 -6.77
CA TRP A 139 0.35 -6.96 -5.36
C TRP A 139 -0.75 -6.18 -4.64
N GLY A 140 -1.40 -5.21 -5.31
CA GLY A 140 -2.60 -4.55 -4.76
C GLY A 140 -3.73 -5.53 -4.44
N ILE A 141 -3.99 -6.50 -5.33
CA ILE A 141 -5.00 -7.55 -5.15
C ILE A 141 -4.60 -8.53 -4.04
N GLU A 142 -3.34 -8.96 -3.97
CA GLU A 142 -2.81 -9.78 -2.87
C GLU A 142 -3.10 -9.12 -1.52
N LEU A 143 -2.88 -7.81 -1.44
CA LEU A 143 -3.12 -7.06 -0.22
C LEU A 143 -4.62 -7.02 0.15
N VAL A 144 -5.53 -6.97 -0.82
CA VAL A 144 -6.99 -7.08 -0.57
C VAL A 144 -7.31 -8.46 0.02
N GLN A 145 -6.83 -9.51 -0.64
CA GLN A 145 -7.09 -10.91 -0.24
C GLN A 145 -6.55 -11.22 1.16
N ALA A 146 -5.37 -10.66 1.50
CA ALA A 146 -4.75 -10.85 2.80
C ALA A 146 -5.53 -10.20 3.95
N ILE A 147 -6.10 -9.00 3.72
CA ILE A 147 -6.60 -8.17 4.83
C ILE A 147 -8.11 -8.11 4.95
N HIS A 148 -8.89 -8.18 3.86
CA HIS A 148 -10.30 -7.73 3.88
C HIS A 148 -11.10 -8.34 5.03
N TRP A 149 -11.12 -9.67 5.12
CA TRP A 149 -11.86 -10.38 6.15
C TRP A 149 -11.26 -10.25 7.55
N LYS A 150 -9.98 -9.90 7.67
CA LYS A 150 -9.33 -9.67 8.97
C LYS A 150 -9.80 -8.36 9.59
N PHE A 151 -10.09 -7.36 8.76
CA PHE A 151 -10.59 -6.06 9.22
C PHE A 151 -12.12 -6.04 9.44
N CYS A 152 -12.86 -7.05 8.97
CA CYS A 152 -14.30 -7.16 9.23
C CYS A 152 -14.59 -7.74 10.63
N SER A 153 -15.64 -7.24 11.27
CA SER A 153 -16.22 -7.89 12.45
C SER A 153 -16.73 -9.29 12.11
N ALA A 154 -16.88 -10.16 13.13
CA ALA A 154 -17.35 -11.53 12.93
C ALA A 154 -18.72 -11.61 12.24
N ASN A 155 -19.61 -10.65 12.51
CA ASN A 155 -20.92 -10.54 11.87
C ASN A 155 -20.90 -9.73 10.55
N LYS A 156 -19.72 -9.31 10.07
CA LYS A 156 -19.49 -8.57 8.82
C LYS A 156 -20.20 -7.21 8.69
N GLN A 157 -20.77 -6.70 9.78
CA GLN A 157 -21.48 -5.42 9.78
C GLN A 157 -20.57 -4.21 10.00
N ARG A 158 -19.32 -4.43 10.42
CA ARG A 158 -18.38 -3.36 10.75
C ARG A 158 -16.99 -3.66 10.20
N MET A 159 -16.24 -2.59 9.94
CA MET A 159 -14.83 -2.67 9.58
C MET A 159 -13.99 -1.95 10.62
N PHE A 160 -13.14 -2.68 11.34
CA PHE A 160 -12.14 -2.09 12.22
C PHE A 160 -11.18 -1.23 11.40
N TRP A 161 -10.69 -0.10 11.93
CA TRP A 161 -9.69 0.68 11.20
C TRP A 161 -8.26 0.22 11.46
N LYS A 162 -8.03 -0.56 12.53
CA LYS A 162 -6.70 -0.96 12.99
C LYS A 162 -6.64 -2.40 13.53
N MET A 163 -5.73 -3.17 12.93
CA MET A 163 -5.43 -4.56 13.29
C MET A 163 -3.99 -4.70 13.81
N SER A 164 -3.72 -5.78 14.53
CA SER A 164 -2.36 -6.21 14.87
C SER A 164 -1.54 -6.46 13.60
N ILE A 165 -0.21 -6.41 13.74
CA ILE A 165 0.75 -6.61 12.66
C ILE A 165 0.55 -7.95 11.97
N ASP A 166 0.22 -8.99 12.74
CA ASP A 166 -0.05 -10.35 12.26
C ASP A 166 -1.51 -10.59 11.82
N LEU A 167 -2.35 -9.54 11.88
CA LEU A 167 -3.78 -9.58 11.57
C LEU A 167 -4.61 -10.56 12.43
N SER A 168 -4.10 -10.98 13.59
CA SER A 168 -4.79 -11.93 14.47
C SER A 168 -5.94 -11.30 15.26
N LYS A 169 -5.89 -9.99 15.54
CA LYS A 169 -6.92 -9.31 16.34
C LYS A 169 -7.05 -7.81 16.02
N PRO A 170 -8.25 -7.22 16.21
CA PRO A 170 -8.39 -5.78 16.22
C PRO A 170 -7.62 -5.18 17.40
N LEU A 171 -6.91 -4.09 17.14
CA LEU A 171 -6.29 -3.28 18.20
C LEU A 171 -7.23 -2.18 18.67
N VAL A 172 -8.20 -1.81 17.83
CA VAL A 172 -9.26 -0.85 18.15
C VAL A 172 -10.57 -1.36 17.59
N ASN A 173 -11.61 -1.39 18.43
CA ASN A 173 -12.93 -1.93 18.09
C ASN A 173 -13.85 -0.94 17.36
N SER A 174 -13.42 0.32 17.22
CA SER A 174 -14.17 1.33 16.47
C SER A 174 -13.94 1.16 14.97
N GLU A 175 -14.85 1.72 14.19
CA GLU A 175 -14.70 1.80 12.73
C GLU A 175 -13.85 2.99 12.34
N GLY A 176 -13.33 2.94 11.11
CA GLY A 176 -12.72 4.10 10.47
C GLY A 176 -13.80 4.97 9.83
N GLY A 177 -13.50 6.25 9.61
CA GLY A 177 -14.51 7.19 9.11
C GLY A 177 -15.12 6.78 7.76
N LEU A 178 -14.28 6.51 6.75
CA LEU A 178 -14.71 6.14 5.39
C LEU A 178 -14.06 4.84 4.92
N ASP A 179 -13.57 4.00 5.83
CA ASP A 179 -12.74 2.85 5.51
C ASP A 179 -13.47 1.85 4.59
N THR A 180 -14.77 1.59 4.83
CA THR A 180 -15.60 0.71 3.97
C THR A 180 -15.73 1.26 2.54
N TYR A 181 -15.94 2.56 2.38
CA TYR A 181 -16.05 3.22 1.09
C TYR A 181 -14.70 3.29 0.36
N ASP A 182 -13.62 3.61 1.08
CA ASP A 182 -12.25 3.59 0.57
C ASP A 182 -11.88 2.18 0.07
N GLY A 183 -12.26 1.14 0.82
CA GLY A 183 -12.08 -0.26 0.46
C GLY A 183 -12.80 -0.61 -0.83
N LEU A 184 -14.12 -0.41 -0.88
CA LEU A 184 -14.93 -0.68 -2.06
C LEU A 184 -14.40 0.04 -3.31
N THR A 185 -14.10 1.34 -3.18
CA THR A 185 -13.55 2.15 -4.27
C THR A 185 -12.23 1.56 -4.78
N MET A 186 -11.33 1.20 -3.87
CA MET A 186 -10.05 0.63 -4.27
C MET A 186 -10.17 -0.76 -4.90
N TYR A 187 -11.08 -1.60 -4.42
CA TYR A 187 -11.29 -2.93 -4.99
C TYR A 187 -11.80 -2.82 -6.43
N LEU A 188 -12.75 -1.92 -6.70
CA LEU A 188 -13.24 -1.65 -8.04
C LEU A 188 -12.13 -1.11 -8.97
N ILE A 189 -11.26 -0.22 -8.48
CA ILE A 189 -10.12 0.31 -9.25
C ILE A 189 -9.13 -0.81 -9.62
N LEU A 190 -8.78 -1.67 -8.66
CA LEU A 190 -7.85 -2.78 -8.86
C LEU A 190 -8.42 -3.80 -9.84
N GLN A 191 -9.69 -4.19 -9.66
CA GLN A 191 -10.40 -5.07 -10.58
C GLN A 191 -10.41 -4.47 -11.98
N ASN A 192 -10.89 -3.24 -12.15
CA ASN A 192 -10.96 -2.57 -13.45
C ASN A 192 -9.59 -2.50 -14.14
N THR A 193 -8.52 -2.28 -13.39
CA THR A 193 -7.17 -2.26 -13.94
C THR A 193 -6.70 -3.65 -14.35
N GLN A 194 -6.96 -4.68 -13.53
CA GLN A 194 -6.74 -6.07 -13.93
C GLN A 194 -7.49 -6.34 -15.23
N LYS A 195 -8.70 -5.77 -15.37
CA LYS A 195 -9.51 -6.01 -16.55
C LYS A 195 -8.87 -5.57 -17.85
N VAL A 196 -8.35 -4.35 -17.81
CA VAL A 196 -7.75 -3.69 -18.98
C VAL A 196 -6.47 -4.41 -19.42
N PHE A 197 -5.70 -4.98 -18.49
CA PHE A 197 -4.43 -5.64 -18.80
C PHE A 197 -4.57 -7.11 -19.21
N ASP A 198 -5.68 -7.76 -18.83
CA ASP A 198 -5.96 -9.16 -19.17
C ASP A 198 -6.94 -9.32 -20.36
N ASN A 199 -7.52 -8.24 -20.93
CA ASN A 199 -8.74 -8.28 -21.76
C ASN A 199 -9.91 -9.00 -21.04
N PHE A 200 -10.42 -8.43 -19.96
CA PHE A 200 -11.16 -9.22 -18.95
C PHE A 200 -12.68 -9.02 -18.94
N GLU A 201 -13.37 -10.14 -18.78
CA GLU A 201 -14.80 -10.28 -18.50
C GLU A 201 -15.08 -10.26 -16.99
N GLY A 202 -15.31 -9.09 -16.39
CA GLY A 202 -16.12 -9.03 -15.14
C GLY A 202 -15.59 -9.76 -13.88
N MET A 203 -16.25 -9.56 -12.73
CA MET A 203 -16.25 -10.63 -11.73
C MET A 203 -17.11 -11.74 -12.35
N LYS A 204 -16.65 -12.99 -12.39
CA LYS A 204 -17.52 -14.06 -12.88
C LYS A 204 -18.74 -14.14 -11.96
N GLU A 205 -19.90 -14.47 -12.52
CA GLU A 205 -21.16 -14.55 -11.74
C GLU A 205 -21.02 -15.45 -10.51
N GLU A 206 -20.16 -16.46 -10.55
CA GLU A 206 -19.85 -17.34 -9.42
C GLU A 206 -19.07 -16.64 -8.30
N GLU A 207 -18.11 -15.76 -8.61
CA GLU A 207 -17.37 -14.98 -7.61
C GLU A 207 -18.24 -13.87 -7.01
N LYS A 208 -19.18 -13.33 -7.81
CA LYS A 208 -20.20 -12.40 -7.35
C LYS A 208 -21.23 -13.07 -6.46
N LYS A 209 -21.68 -14.27 -6.82
CA LYS A 209 -22.53 -15.11 -5.98
C LYS A 209 -21.84 -15.54 -4.72
N GLU A 210 -20.58 -16.00 -4.75
CA GLU A 210 -19.87 -16.32 -3.51
C GLU A 210 -19.69 -15.10 -2.60
N TRP A 211 -19.58 -13.90 -3.18
CA TRP A 211 -19.50 -12.66 -2.43
C TRP A 211 -20.86 -12.23 -1.86
N GLU A 212 -21.96 -12.42 -2.60
CA GLU A 212 -23.35 -12.09 -2.21
C GLU A 212 -24.01 -13.14 -1.30
N GLU A 213 -23.69 -14.44 -1.48
CA GLU A 213 -24.19 -15.57 -0.69
C GLU A 213 -23.42 -15.77 0.62
N LYS A 214 -22.20 -15.22 0.70
CA LYS A 214 -21.44 -15.12 1.96
C LYS A 214 -21.63 -13.74 2.63
N VAL A 215 -22.59 -12.91 2.21
CA VAL A 215 -23.11 -11.78 3.02
C VAL A 215 -23.99 -12.32 4.13
#